data_AF-A0A535CJA7-F1
#
_entry.id   AF-A0A535CJA7-F1
#
_cell.length_a   1.000
_cell.length_b   1.000
_cell.length_c   1.000
_cell.angle_alpha   90.00
_cell.angle_beta   90.00
_cell.angle_gamma   90.00
#
_symmetry.space_group_name_H-M   'P 1'
#
loop_
_entity.id
_entity.type
_entity.pdbx_description
1 polymer ?
#
loop_
_entity_poly.entity_id
_entity_poly.type
_entity_poly.pdbx_seq_one_letter_code
_entity_poly.pdbx_strand_id
1 'polypeptide(L)' 'RSALFEMLYSAATPSGETIQDAVSLARIYAGDAARRLVNGVLGSVARSSGGGG' A
#
# COMPACT_ATOMS: atom_id res chain seq x y z
N ARG A 1 9.84 -6.93 9.70
CA ARG A 1 9.53 -5.50 9.90
C ARG A 1 8.59 -5.12 8.75
N SER A 2 7.29 -5.05 9.02
CA SER A 2 6.22 -5.17 8.02
C SER A 2 6.02 -3.88 7.22
N ALA A 3 5.77 -4.01 5.91
CA ALA A 3 5.44 -2.88 5.03
C ALA A 3 4.22 -2.06 5.51
N LEU A 4 3.29 -2.71 6.23
CA LEU A 4 2.18 -2.04 6.92
C LEU A 4 2.66 -1.05 8.00
N PHE A 5 3.75 -1.35 8.71
CA PHE A 5 4.29 -0.49 9.76
C PHE A 5 4.95 0.75 9.17
N GLU A 6 5.66 0.62 8.04
CA GLU A 6 6.24 1.78 7.35
C GLU A 6 5.17 2.67 6.72
N MET A 7 4.11 2.09 6.14
CA MET A 7 3.03 2.87 5.55
C MET A 7 2.17 3.61 6.59
N LEU A 8 2.03 3.07 7.80
CA LEU A 8 1.25 3.69 8.88
C LEU A 8 2.05 4.70 9.73
N TYR A 9 3.39 4.60 9.75
CA TYR A 9 4.24 5.41 10.64
C TYR A 9 5.23 6.34 9.91
N SER A 10 5.51 6.12 8.62
CA SER A 10 6.37 7.00 7.82
C SER A 10 5.52 8.02 7.05
N ALA A 11 5.18 9.11 7.73
CA ALA A 11 4.58 10.30 7.10
C ALA A 11 5.53 11.04 6.12
N ALA A 12 6.68 10.45 5.77
CA ALA A 12 7.75 11.09 5.00
C ALA A 12 7.84 10.62 3.53
N THR A 13 7.13 9.56 3.13
CA THR A 13 7.22 9.01 1.77
C THR A 13 5.92 9.27 1.02
N PRO A 14 5.96 9.85 -0.20
CA PRO A 14 4.76 10.17 -0.94
C PRO A 14 3.94 8.89 -1.14
N SER A 15 2.71 8.91 -0.64
CA SER A 15 1.82 7.76 -0.49
C SER A 15 1.66 6.91 -1.76
N GLY A 16 1.87 7.48 -2.95
CA GLY A 16 1.84 6.74 -4.22
C GLY A 16 3.02 5.77 -4.43
N GLU A 17 4.23 6.14 -4.03
CA GLU A 17 5.44 5.32 -4.24
C GLU A 17 5.43 4.09 -3.33
N THR A 18 5.07 4.28 -2.05
CA THR A 18 4.94 3.19 -1.08
C THR A 18 3.85 2.18 -1.47
N ILE A 19 2.76 2.64 -2.08
CA ILE A 19 1.69 1.74 -2.58
C ILE A 19 2.20 0.90 -3.75
N GLN A 20 2.91 1.52 -4.70
CA GLN A 20 3.47 0.83 -5.86
C GLN A 20 4.46 -0.27 -5.45
N ASP A 21 5.33 0.02 -4.48
CA ASP A 21 6.33 -0.93 -3.96
C ASP A 21 5.68 -2.11 -3.23
N ALA A 22 4.68 -1.85 -2.39
CA ALA A 22 3.93 -2.91 -1.71
C ALA A 22 3.22 -3.84 -2.70
N VAL A 23 2.65 -3.29 -3.77
CA VAL A 23 2.00 -4.06 -4.86
C VAL A 23 3.03 -4.89 -5.64
N SER A 24 4.22 -4.33 -5.90
CA SER A 24 5.31 -5.04 -6.59
C SER A 24 5.82 -6.23 -5.77
N LEU A 25 6.08 -6.04 -4.47
CA LEU A 25 6.51 -7.12 -3.56
C LEU A 25 5.46 -8.24 -3.46
N ALA A 26 4.18 -7.88 -3.36
CA ALA A 26 3.09 -8.86 -3.33
C ALA A 26 3.07 -9.72 -4.59
N ARG A 27 3.35 -9.13 -5.76
CA ARG A 27 3.45 -9.86 -7.02
C ARG A 27 4.64 -10.83 -7.03
N ILE A 28 5.82 -10.37 -6.60
CA ILE A 28 7.06 -11.14 -6.62
C ILE A 28 6.96 -12.38 -5.71
N TYR A 29 6.41 -12.23 -4.51
CA TYR A 29 6.44 -13.30 -3.50
C TYR A 29 5.14 -14.10 -3.38
N ALA A 30 4.00 -13.58 -3.86
CA ALA A 30 2.69 -14.21 -3.68
C ALA A 30 1.80 -14.19 -4.95
N GLY A 31 2.32 -13.70 -6.08
CA GLY A 31 1.66 -13.75 -7.38
C GLY A 31 0.56 -12.70 -7.60
N ASP A 32 -0.11 -12.78 -8.75
CA ASP A 32 -1.05 -11.75 -9.21
C ASP A 32 -2.33 -11.63 -8.37
N ALA A 33 -2.75 -12.70 -7.70
CA ALA A 33 -3.89 -12.68 -6.78
C ALA A 33 -3.59 -11.80 -5.56
N ALA A 34 -2.41 -11.95 -4.96
CA ALA A 34 -1.98 -11.14 -3.83
C ALA A 34 -1.77 -9.67 -4.24
N ARG A 35 -1.19 -9.43 -5.43
CA ARG A 35 -1.05 -8.07 -6.00
C ARG A 35 -2.39 -7.33 -6.06
N ARG A 36 -3.44 -7.98 -6.59
CA ARG A 36 -4.78 -7.39 -6.72
C ARG A 36 -5.40 -7.08 -5.37
N LEU A 37 -5.26 -7.99 -4.41
CA LEU A 37 -5.74 -7.80 -3.03
C LEU A 37 -5.07 -6.59 -2.38
N VAL A 38 -3.74 -6.52 -2.42
CA VAL A 38 -2.96 -5.41 -1.84
C VAL A 38 -3.35 -4.08 -2.49
N ASN A 39 -3.46 -4.02 -3.82
CA ASN A 39 -3.85 -2.79 -4.51
C ASN A 39 -5.26 -2.32 -4.12
N GLY A 40 -6.20 -3.25 -3.95
CA GLY A 40 -7.57 -2.93 -3.48
C GLY A 40 -7.61 -2.38 -2.06
N VAL A 41 -6.89 -3.02 -1.13
CA VAL A 41 -6.80 -2.58 0.28
C VAL A 41 -6.13 -1.22 0.38
N LEU A 42 -4.96 -1.05 -0.25
CA LEU A 42 -4.19 0.19 -0.19
C LEU A 42 -4.94 1.36 -0.86
N GLY A 43 -5.59 1.13 -2.00
CA GLY A 43 -6.44 2.13 -2.62
C GLY A 43 -7.64 2.52 -1.73
N SER A 44 -8.20 1.57 -0.97
CA SER A 44 -9.28 1.86 -0.02
C SER A 44 -8.79 2.68 1.18
N VAL A 45 -7.63 2.33 1.72
CA VAL A 45 -7.01 3.07 2.83
C VAL A 45 -6.68 4.49 2.40
N ALA A 46 -6.05 4.67 1.23
CA ALA A 46 -5.71 6.00 0.69
C ALA A 46 -6.93 6.90 0.51
N ARG A 47 -8.06 6.36 0.03
CA ARG A 47 -9.33 7.10 -0.06
C ARG A 47 -9.92 7.43 1.32
N SER A 48 -9.79 6.53 2.28
CA SER A 48 -10.27 6.74 3.64
C SER A 48 -9.41 7.74 4.42
N SER A 49 -8.11 7.81 4.15
CA SER A 49 -7.19 8.77 4.78
C SER A 49 -7.16 10.13 4.06
N GLY A 50 -7.55 10.20 2.79
CA GLY A 50 -7.76 11.43 2.03
C GLY A 50 -9.18 12.01 2.16
N GLY A 51 -10.03 11.43 3.01
CA GLY A 51 -11.38 11.88 3.29
C GLY A 51 -11.45 12.85 4.47
N GLY A 52 -10.94 14.06 4.28
CA GLY A 52 -11.13 15.18 5.19
C GLY A 52 -10.64 16.49 4.56
N GLY A 53 -11.53 17.17 3.84
CA GLY A 53 -11.39 18.59 3.44
C GLY A 53 -10.50 18.87 2.25
#